data_AF-A0A537FCN5-F1
#
_entry.id   AF-A0A537FCN5-F1
#
_cell.length_a   1.000
_cell.length_b   1.000
_cell.length_c   1.000
_cell.angle_alpha   90.00
_cell.angle_beta   90.00
_cell.angle_gamma   90.00
#
_symmetry.space_group_name_H-M   'P 1'
#
loop_
_entity.id
_entity.type
_entity.pdbx_description
1 polymer ?
#
loop_
_entity_poly.entity_id
_entity_poly.type
_entity_poly.pdbx_seq_one_letter_code
_entity_poly.pdbx_strand_id
1 'polypeptide(L)'
;MSSPSPLHRTAERFEHFATTVYPGKSPLYATLAAKIAEDPELLELAAAAEEKDALPNLFLASVHLLLLNDSRHQLVAFYPSLNGTSRQYDYAYPIFRSFVLEHRDKIRKIIGMRRVQTNEAARCAVLLPGFEFLTQQASGRPLSLIEIGSSAGLTLIWDRYQYSYGEGLQCGDPNSPVRIECLLRGEKRPPLPRQLPRITSRIGIDLDPIDLNNPENVQWLRALVWPEQEKRAK
;
A
#
# COMPACT_ATOMS: atom_id res chain seq x y z
N MET A 1 -19.41 15.52 -27.58
CA MET A 1 -18.19 14.68 -27.56
C MET A 1 -18.54 13.38 -26.87
N SER A 2 -18.43 12.24 -27.55
CA SER A 2 -18.71 10.93 -26.92
C SER A 2 -17.65 10.63 -25.85
N SER A 3 -18.07 10.05 -24.73
CA SER A 3 -17.13 9.62 -23.69
C SER A 3 -16.12 8.62 -24.27
N PRO A 4 -14.83 8.70 -23.91
CA PRO A 4 -13.81 7.78 -24.40
C PRO A 4 -14.15 6.33 -24.08
N SER A 5 -13.62 5.36 -24.84
CA SER A 5 -13.90 3.94 -24.60
C SER A 5 -13.29 3.46 -23.27
N PRO A 6 -13.84 2.41 -22.65
CA PRO A 6 -13.27 1.75 -21.47
C PRO A 6 -11.77 1.43 -21.57
N LEU A 7 -11.35 0.96 -22.74
CA LEU A 7 -9.96 0.63 -23.05
C LEU A 7 -9.07 1.88 -23.05
N HIS A 8 -9.55 2.98 -23.64
CA HIS A 8 -8.80 4.23 -23.69
C HIS A 8 -8.57 4.81 -22.29
N ARG A 9 -9.62 4.90 -21.47
CA ARG A 9 -9.49 5.37 -20.08
C ARG A 9 -8.61 4.46 -19.23
N THR A 10 -8.67 3.14 -19.46
CA THR A 10 -7.79 2.19 -18.79
C THR A 10 -6.33 2.44 -19.16
N ALA A 11 -6.03 2.66 -20.45
CA ALA A 11 -4.68 2.99 -20.93
C ALA A 11 -4.17 4.30 -20.30
N GLU A 12 -4.98 5.37 -20.33
CA GLU A 12 -4.64 6.67 -19.72
C GLU A 12 -4.31 6.54 -18.22
N ARG A 13 -5.01 5.66 -17.50
CA ARG A 13 -4.72 5.40 -16.07
C ARG A 13 -3.39 4.70 -15.88
N PHE A 14 -3.07 3.70 -16.69
CA PHE A 14 -1.76 3.05 -16.63
C PHE A 14 -0.63 4.02 -16.98
N GLU A 15 -0.81 4.84 -18.01
CA GLU A 15 0.16 5.89 -18.40
C GLU A 15 0.35 6.92 -17.29
N HIS A 16 -0.73 7.40 -16.67
CA HIS A 16 -0.67 8.32 -15.54
C HIS A 16 0.12 7.70 -14.36
N PHE A 17 -0.15 6.43 -14.03
CA PHE A 17 0.57 5.75 -12.96
C PHE A 17 2.05 5.56 -13.29
N ALA A 18 2.37 5.20 -14.53
CA ALA A 18 3.73 5.03 -15.02
C ALA A 18 4.55 6.31 -14.97
N THR A 19 3.93 7.46 -15.24
CA THR A 19 4.60 8.76 -15.36
C THR A 19 4.55 9.62 -14.09
N THR A 20 3.56 9.39 -13.22
CA THR A 20 3.30 10.27 -12.06
C THR A 20 3.36 9.55 -10.72
N VAL A 21 2.85 8.32 -10.62
CA VAL A 21 2.63 7.64 -9.33
C VAL A 21 3.82 6.78 -8.92
N TYR A 22 4.32 5.96 -9.86
CA TYR A 22 5.41 5.00 -9.62
C TYR A 22 6.84 5.57 -9.71
N PRO A 23 7.15 6.59 -10.53
CA PRO A 23 8.51 7.10 -10.65
C PRO A 23 9.15 7.48 -9.31
N GLY A 24 10.43 7.11 -9.15
CA GLY A 24 11.20 7.32 -7.92
C GLY A 24 10.82 6.41 -6.74
N LYS A 25 9.77 5.59 -6.86
CA LYS A 25 9.25 4.74 -5.77
C LYS A 25 9.11 3.27 -6.12
N SER A 26 8.74 2.94 -7.36
CA SER A 26 8.66 1.56 -7.87
C SER A 26 9.02 1.52 -9.36
N PRO A 27 10.31 1.43 -9.71
CA PRO A 27 10.72 1.38 -11.11
C PRO A 27 10.17 0.17 -11.87
N LEU A 28 10.01 -1.00 -11.24
CA LEU A 28 9.37 -2.15 -11.89
C LEU A 28 7.94 -1.82 -12.33
N TYR A 29 7.11 -1.29 -11.41
CA TYR A 29 5.72 -0.97 -11.74
C TYR A 29 5.62 0.20 -12.72
N ALA A 30 6.53 1.16 -12.70
CA ALA A 30 6.61 2.21 -13.72
C ALA A 30 6.82 1.60 -15.12
N THR A 31 7.81 0.71 -15.27
CA THR A 31 8.10 0.03 -16.55
C THR A 31 6.92 -0.84 -17.00
N LEU A 32 6.35 -1.64 -16.11
CA LEU A 32 5.22 -2.51 -16.45
C LEU A 32 3.98 -1.70 -16.82
N ALA A 33 3.64 -0.65 -16.07
CA ALA A 33 2.48 0.18 -16.35
C ALA A 33 2.58 0.91 -17.70
N ALA A 34 3.76 1.45 -18.03
CA ALA A 34 3.98 2.07 -19.34
C ALA A 34 3.73 1.07 -20.48
N LYS A 35 4.21 -0.17 -20.34
CA LYS A 35 4.01 -1.21 -21.36
C LYS A 35 2.60 -1.78 -21.41
N ILE A 36 1.90 -1.85 -20.27
CA ILE A 36 0.48 -2.22 -20.24
C ILE A 36 -0.38 -1.19 -20.96
N ALA A 37 -0.07 0.12 -20.83
CA ALA A 37 -0.80 1.18 -21.52
C ALA A 37 -0.77 1.04 -23.06
N GLU A 38 0.21 0.30 -23.60
CA GLU A 38 0.40 0.04 -25.03
C GLU A 38 -0.10 -1.35 -25.47
N ASP A 39 -0.61 -2.20 -24.56
CA ASP A 39 -0.99 -3.60 -24.85
C ASP A 39 -2.50 -3.83 -24.78
N PRO A 40 -3.19 -3.93 -25.95
CA PRO A 40 -4.63 -4.10 -25.99
C PRO A 40 -5.14 -5.32 -25.21
N GLU A 41 -4.42 -6.45 -25.22
CA GLU A 41 -4.90 -7.70 -24.61
C GLU A 41 -4.88 -7.62 -23.07
N LEU A 42 -3.85 -6.97 -22.52
CA LEU A 42 -3.75 -6.73 -21.08
C LEU A 42 -4.71 -5.62 -20.63
N LEU A 43 -4.91 -4.59 -21.46
CA LEU A 43 -5.91 -3.55 -21.21
C LEU A 43 -7.33 -4.12 -21.19
N GLU A 44 -7.68 -5.04 -22.10
CA GLU A 44 -8.97 -5.73 -22.08
C GLU A 44 -9.18 -6.51 -20.78
N LEU A 45 -8.13 -7.18 -20.30
CA LEU A 45 -8.19 -7.89 -19.02
C LEU A 45 -8.39 -6.93 -17.85
N ALA A 46 -7.68 -5.80 -17.83
CA ALA A 46 -7.78 -4.79 -16.77
C ALA A 46 -9.12 -4.04 -16.79
N ALA A 47 -9.67 -3.76 -17.98
CA ALA A 47 -10.92 -3.03 -18.15
C ALA A 47 -12.12 -3.73 -17.49
N ALA A 48 -12.03 -5.04 -17.20
CA ALA A 48 -13.04 -5.76 -16.41
C ALA A 48 -13.28 -5.19 -14.99
N ALA A 49 -12.38 -4.37 -14.48
CA ALA A 49 -12.57 -3.61 -13.23
C ALA A 49 -12.30 -2.12 -13.41
N GLU A 50 -12.63 -1.57 -14.56
CA GLU A 50 -12.45 -0.14 -14.85
C GLU A 50 -13.08 0.76 -13.78
N GLU A 51 -14.30 0.44 -13.35
CA GLU A 51 -15.04 1.22 -12.35
C GLU A 51 -14.40 1.19 -10.96
N LYS A 52 -13.38 0.35 -10.73
CA LYS A 52 -12.66 0.31 -9.45
C LYS A 52 -11.58 1.39 -9.42
N ASP A 53 -11.52 2.11 -8.30
CA ASP A 53 -10.43 3.02 -7.99
C ASP A 53 -9.07 2.29 -7.98
N ALA A 54 -8.01 3.01 -8.36
CA ALA A 54 -6.63 2.50 -8.39
C ALA A 54 -6.40 1.20 -9.19
N LEU A 55 -7.08 1.04 -10.34
CA LEU A 55 -6.98 -0.14 -11.21
C LEU A 55 -5.53 -0.61 -11.50
N PRO A 56 -4.55 0.26 -11.82
CA PRO A 56 -3.18 -0.21 -12.04
C PRO A 56 -2.58 -0.95 -10.83
N ASN A 57 -2.80 -0.43 -9.61
CA ASN A 57 -2.37 -1.11 -8.39
C ASN A 57 -3.13 -2.44 -8.18
N LEU A 58 -4.44 -2.47 -8.41
CA LEU A 58 -5.25 -3.69 -8.28
C LEU A 58 -4.74 -4.79 -9.23
N PHE A 59 -4.48 -4.44 -10.48
CA PHE A 59 -4.00 -5.35 -11.51
C PHE A 59 -2.60 -5.89 -11.17
N LEU A 60 -1.65 -5.00 -10.88
CA LEU A 60 -0.27 -5.37 -10.57
C LEU A 60 -0.18 -6.17 -9.26
N ALA A 61 -0.96 -5.81 -8.24
CA ALA A 61 -1.04 -6.58 -7.00
C ALA A 61 -1.67 -7.97 -7.20
N SER A 62 -2.59 -8.13 -8.16
CA SER A 62 -3.15 -9.44 -8.50
C SER A 62 -2.07 -10.38 -9.04
N VAL A 63 -1.16 -9.86 -9.87
CA VAL A 63 0.01 -10.60 -10.35
C VAL A 63 0.98 -10.90 -9.20
N HIS A 64 1.28 -9.89 -8.38
CA HIS A 64 2.18 -10.05 -7.23
C HIS A 64 1.66 -11.08 -6.23
N LEU A 65 0.34 -11.15 -5.99
CA LEU A 65 -0.28 -12.15 -5.13
C LEU A 65 -0.05 -13.58 -5.65
N LEU A 66 -0.12 -13.79 -6.97
CA LEU A 66 0.16 -15.11 -7.55
C LEU A 66 1.63 -15.49 -7.35
N LEU A 67 2.56 -14.55 -7.51
CA LEU A 67 3.99 -14.77 -7.28
C LEU A 67 4.34 -14.99 -5.80
N LEU A 68 3.63 -14.34 -4.87
CA LEU A 68 3.76 -14.58 -3.43
C LEU A 68 3.32 -15.99 -3.04
N ASN A 69 2.31 -16.54 -3.72
CA ASN A 69 1.82 -17.90 -3.48
C ASN A 69 2.64 -18.98 -4.20
N ASP A 70 3.31 -18.63 -5.30
CA ASP A 70 4.19 -19.54 -6.05
C ASP A 70 5.42 -18.80 -6.60
N SER A 71 6.54 -18.96 -5.89
CA SER A 71 7.78 -18.23 -6.17
C SER A 71 8.73 -18.95 -7.14
N ARG A 72 8.26 -19.96 -7.90
CA ARG A 72 9.10 -20.74 -8.82
C ARG A 72 9.23 -20.13 -10.21
N HIS A 73 8.32 -19.22 -10.57
CA HIS A 73 8.29 -18.64 -11.91
C HIS A 73 9.43 -17.62 -12.13
N GLN A 74 9.99 -17.58 -13.33
CA GLN A 74 11.10 -16.67 -13.69
C GLN A 74 10.81 -15.19 -13.46
N LEU A 75 9.53 -14.78 -13.46
CA LEU A 75 9.10 -13.40 -13.18
C LEU A 75 9.52 -12.93 -11.77
N VAL A 76 9.70 -13.85 -10.82
CA VAL A 76 10.21 -13.56 -9.48
C VAL A 76 11.55 -12.84 -9.51
N ALA A 77 12.39 -13.09 -10.52
CA ALA A 77 13.70 -12.44 -10.69
C ALA A 77 13.62 -10.91 -10.86
N PHE A 78 12.42 -10.34 -11.09
CA PHE A 78 12.20 -8.91 -11.22
C PHE A 78 11.52 -8.26 -10.01
N TYR A 79 11.16 -9.03 -8.96
CA TYR A 79 10.49 -8.51 -7.77
C TYR A 79 11.44 -8.51 -6.56
N PRO A 80 12.01 -7.34 -6.18
CA PRO A 80 12.89 -7.23 -5.00
C PRO A 80 12.25 -7.76 -3.71
N SER A 81 10.95 -7.57 -3.53
CA SER A 81 10.18 -8.13 -2.41
C SER A 81 10.25 -9.66 -2.29
N LEU A 82 10.61 -10.36 -3.38
CA LEU A 82 10.66 -11.82 -3.44
C LEU A 82 12.08 -12.37 -3.56
N ASN A 83 13.05 -11.59 -4.06
CA ASN A 83 14.43 -12.05 -4.31
C ASN A 83 15.55 -11.16 -3.72
N GLY A 84 15.20 -10.00 -3.14
CA GLY A 84 16.09 -9.05 -2.48
C GLY A 84 17.09 -8.29 -3.37
N THR A 85 17.11 -8.45 -4.69
CA THR A 85 18.25 -7.98 -5.52
C THR A 85 17.94 -7.43 -6.93
N SER A 86 16.68 -7.41 -7.42
CA SER A 86 16.40 -6.97 -8.81
C SER A 86 16.80 -5.52 -9.10
N ARG A 87 17.47 -5.29 -10.24
CA ARG A 87 17.90 -3.95 -10.69
C ARG A 87 17.78 -3.69 -12.20
N GLN A 88 17.33 -4.67 -13.00
CA GLN A 88 17.18 -4.53 -14.46
C GLN A 88 15.75 -4.88 -14.87
N TYR A 89 14.94 -3.87 -15.18
CA TYR A 89 13.50 -4.04 -15.44
C TYR A 89 13.12 -3.98 -16.92
N ASP A 90 14.03 -3.58 -17.80
CA ASP A 90 13.77 -3.42 -19.24
C ASP A 90 13.30 -4.74 -19.91
N TYR A 91 13.73 -5.88 -19.35
CA TYR A 91 13.37 -7.21 -19.83
C TYR A 91 12.22 -7.87 -19.04
N ALA A 92 11.66 -7.18 -18.04
CA ALA A 92 10.60 -7.74 -17.21
C ALA A 92 9.29 -7.95 -17.99
N TYR A 93 9.00 -7.04 -18.93
CA TYR A 93 7.68 -6.98 -19.54
C TYR A 93 7.31 -8.21 -20.40
N PRO A 94 8.15 -8.75 -21.29
CA PRO A 94 7.80 -9.97 -22.03
C PRO A 94 7.47 -11.17 -21.12
N ILE A 95 8.24 -11.33 -20.04
CA ILE A 95 8.04 -12.40 -19.05
C ILE A 95 6.77 -12.15 -18.24
N PHE A 96 6.54 -10.90 -17.84
CA PHE A 96 5.32 -10.48 -17.15
C PHE A 96 4.08 -10.72 -18.01
N ARG A 97 4.10 -10.30 -19.27
CA ARG A 97 2.99 -10.46 -20.21
C ARG A 97 2.64 -11.93 -20.39
N SER A 98 3.63 -12.80 -20.61
CA SER A 98 3.42 -14.25 -20.71
C SER A 98 2.73 -14.81 -19.46
N PHE A 99 3.22 -14.44 -18.27
CA PHE A 99 2.64 -14.87 -17.00
C PHE A 99 1.19 -14.40 -16.82
N VAL A 100 0.89 -13.15 -17.19
CA VAL A 100 -0.47 -12.60 -17.10
C VAL A 100 -1.44 -13.36 -18.01
N LEU A 101 -1.02 -13.66 -19.24
CA LEU A 101 -1.87 -14.39 -20.18
C LEU A 101 -2.08 -15.84 -19.76
N GLU A 102 -1.04 -16.52 -19.26
CA GLU A 102 -1.14 -17.87 -18.70
C GLU A 102 -2.09 -17.93 -17.48
N HIS A 103 -2.14 -16.87 -16.68
CA HIS A 103 -2.95 -16.80 -15.47
C HIS A 103 -4.18 -15.89 -15.59
N ARG A 104 -4.63 -15.60 -16.82
CA ARG A 104 -5.68 -14.63 -17.13
C ARG A 104 -6.93 -14.79 -16.27
N ASP A 105 -7.43 -16.02 -16.13
CA ASP A 105 -8.66 -16.29 -15.38
C ASP A 105 -8.50 -16.10 -13.88
N LYS A 106 -7.34 -16.47 -13.33
CA LYS A 106 -7.02 -16.24 -11.91
C LYS A 106 -6.93 -14.74 -11.62
N ILE A 107 -6.24 -13.99 -12.47
CA ILE A 107 -6.11 -12.54 -12.35
C ILE A 107 -7.48 -11.87 -12.46
N ARG A 108 -8.31 -12.25 -13.45
CA ARG A 108 -9.68 -11.73 -13.60
C ARG A 108 -10.50 -11.96 -12.34
N LYS A 109 -10.43 -13.17 -11.75
CA LYS A 109 -11.13 -13.49 -10.50
C LYS A 109 -10.68 -12.61 -9.34
N ILE A 110 -9.36 -12.44 -9.15
CA ILE A 110 -8.81 -11.58 -8.08
C ILE A 110 -9.28 -10.14 -8.26
N ILE A 111 -9.12 -9.58 -9.46
CA ILE A 111 -9.51 -8.22 -9.79
C ILE A 111 -11.01 -8.00 -9.58
N GLY A 112 -11.85 -9.00 -9.89
CA GLY A 112 -13.29 -8.95 -9.63
C GLY A 112 -13.65 -8.94 -8.14
N MET A 113 -12.96 -9.73 -7.33
CA MET A 113 -13.28 -9.92 -5.91
C MET A 113 -12.63 -8.89 -4.98
N ARG A 114 -11.41 -8.45 -5.26
CA ARG A 114 -10.61 -7.63 -4.34
C ARG A 114 -10.75 -6.13 -4.62
N ARG A 115 -10.37 -5.34 -3.63
CA ARG A 115 -10.23 -3.88 -3.70
C ARG A 115 -8.86 -3.48 -3.18
N VAL A 116 -8.32 -2.38 -3.71
CA VAL A 116 -7.13 -1.76 -3.14
C VAL A 116 -7.53 -1.11 -1.83
N GLN A 117 -6.80 -1.43 -0.76
CA GLN A 117 -6.97 -0.76 0.54
C GLN A 117 -5.63 -0.21 1.02
N THR A 118 -5.61 1.08 1.35
CA THR A 118 -4.38 1.78 1.75
C THR A 118 -4.17 1.68 3.25
N ASN A 119 -3.38 0.68 3.66
CA ASN A 119 -2.89 0.55 5.03
C ASN A 119 -1.51 1.21 5.15
N GLU A 120 -1.48 2.49 5.56
CA GLU A 120 -0.24 3.24 5.74
C GLU A 120 -0.02 3.59 7.22
N ALA A 121 0.59 2.66 7.95
CA ALA A 121 0.88 2.84 9.38
C ALA A 121 1.80 4.03 9.63
N ALA A 122 2.68 4.40 8.68
CA ALA A 122 3.58 5.54 8.83
C ALA A 122 2.84 6.88 9.00
N ARG A 123 1.56 6.96 8.59
CA ARG A 123 0.70 8.14 8.83
C ARG A 123 0.59 8.46 10.32
N CYS A 124 0.71 7.47 11.19
CA CYS A 124 0.65 7.67 12.63
C CYS A 124 1.75 8.60 13.15
N ALA A 125 2.90 8.73 12.45
CA ALA A 125 3.94 9.69 12.84
C ALA A 125 3.50 11.15 12.72
N VAL A 126 2.51 11.44 11.88
CA VAL A 126 1.97 12.79 11.71
C VAL A 126 0.73 12.98 12.60
N LEU A 127 -0.01 11.90 12.86
CA LEU A 127 -1.20 11.94 13.73
C LEU A 127 -0.82 12.05 15.22
N LEU A 128 0.23 11.35 15.65
CA LEU A 128 0.64 11.29 17.06
C LEU A 128 0.83 12.68 17.68
N PRO A 129 1.57 13.63 17.07
CA PRO A 129 1.67 14.97 17.63
C PRO A 129 0.34 15.73 17.71
N GLY A 130 -0.57 15.48 16.77
CA GLY A 130 -1.92 16.04 16.81
C GLY A 130 -2.73 15.50 17.99
N PHE A 131 -2.64 14.21 18.27
CA PHE A 131 -3.28 13.59 19.44
C PHE A 131 -2.68 14.08 20.75
N GLU A 132 -1.36 14.25 20.81
CA GLU A 132 -0.71 14.84 21.97
C GLU A 132 -1.16 16.28 22.20
N PHE A 133 -1.19 17.10 21.15
CA PHE A 133 -1.70 18.46 21.23
C PHE A 133 -3.14 18.51 21.78
N LEU A 134 -4.04 17.69 21.23
CA LEU A 134 -5.44 17.63 21.69
C LEU A 134 -5.54 17.17 23.16
N THR A 135 -4.71 16.21 23.56
CA THR A 135 -4.67 15.70 24.94
C THR A 135 -4.22 16.79 25.91
N GLN A 136 -3.22 17.59 25.54
CA GLN A 136 -2.78 18.75 26.32
C GLN A 136 -3.90 19.79 26.46
N GLN A 137 -4.60 20.12 25.37
CA GLN A 137 -5.75 21.03 25.40
C GLN A 137 -6.90 20.49 26.27
N ALA A 138 -7.09 19.17 26.29
CA ALA A 138 -8.11 18.49 27.09
C ALA A 138 -7.65 18.17 28.53
N SER A 139 -6.56 18.78 29.01
CA SER A 139 -6.00 18.56 30.35
C SER A 139 -5.74 17.07 30.68
N GLY A 140 -5.21 16.31 29.71
CA GLY A 140 -4.83 14.91 29.89
C GLY A 140 -5.98 13.91 29.83
N ARG A 141 -7.18 14.32 29.39
CA ARG A 141 -8.31 13.40 29.26
C ARG A 141 -7.98 12.29 28.25
N PRO A 142 -8.38 11.02 28.53
CA PRO A 142 -8.22 9.94 27.58
C PRO A 142 -8.97 10.18 26.27
N LEU A 143 -8.45 9.62 25.18
CA LEU A 143 -9.04 9.72 23.85
C LEU A 143 -9.94 8.51 23.54
N SER A 144 -11.03 8.77 22.82
CA SER A 144 -11.84 7.74 22.14
C SER A 144 -11.75 8.00 20.64
N LEU A 145 -11.49 6.94 19.87
CA LEU A 145 -11.18 7.06 18.44
C LEU A 145 -12.32 6.48 17.60
N ILE A 146 -12.71 7.21 16.57
CA ILE A 146 -13.57 6.73 15.49
C ILE A 146 -12.83 7.00 14.18
N GLU A 147 -12.52 5.96 13.42
CA GLU A 147 -11.89 6.08 12.10
C GLU A 147 -12.85 5.58 11.01
N ILE A 148 -13.08 6.42 10.01
CA ILE A 148 -13.88 6.10 8.82
C ILE A 148 -12.92 5.75 7.68
N GLY A 149 -13.16 4.63 7.00
CA GLY A 149 -12.22 4.05 6.04
C GLY A 149 -11.04 3.38 6.73
N SER A 150 -11.28 2.70 7.86
CA SER A 150 -10.22 2.14 8.71
C SER A 150 -9.46 0.97 8.08
N SER A 151 -9.96 0.38 7.00
CA SER A 151 -9.30 -0.72 6.28
C SER A 151 -8.96 -1.88 7.25
N ALA A 152 -7.69 -2.20 7.46
CA ALA A 152 -7.24 -3.22 8.42
C ALA A 152 -7.00 -2.68 9.85
N GLY A 153 -7.32 -1.41 10.12
CA GLY A 153 -7.26 -0.79 11.43
C GLY A 153 -5.85 -0.45 11.93
N LEU A 154 -4.83 -0.39 11.06
CA LEU A 154 -3.45 -0.13 11.49
C LEU A 154 -3.28 1.28 12.07
N THR A 155 -4.00 2.27 11.57
CA THR A 155 -4.01 3.64 12.10
C THR A 155 -4.81 3.78 13.40
N LEU A 156 -5.82 2.93 13.62
CA LEU A 156 -6.54 2.88 14.89
C LEU A 156 -5.65 2.51 16.06
N ILE A 157 -4.62 1.68 15.86
CA ILE A 157 -3.74 1.16 16.92
C ILE A 157 -2.42 1.93 17.03
N TRP A 158 -2.39 3.21 16.64
CA TRP A 158 -1.21 4.06 16.62
C TRP A 158 -0.42 4.06 17.95
N ASP A 159 -1.08 3.93 19.09
CA ASP A 159 -0.46 3.89 20.42
C ASP A 159 0.23 2.56 20.76
N ARG A 160 0.22 1.59 19.85
CA ARG A 160 0.94 0.32 19.96
C ARG A 160 2.29 0.30 19.24
N TYR A 161 2.66 1.40 18.60
CA TYR A 161 3.90 1.51 17.82
C TYR A 161 5.01 2.21 18.59
N GLN A 162 6.26 1.95 18.19
CA GLN A 162 7.41 2.77 18.56
C GLN A 162 7.57 3.87 17.51
N TYR A 163 7.89 5.09 17.94
CA TYR A 163 8.17 6.21 17.06
C TYR A 163 9.59 6.74 17.27
N SER A 164 10.25 7.10 16.17
CA SER A 164 11.54 7.77 16.19
C SER A 164 11.50 8.99 15.28
N TYR A 165 11.75 10.17 15.84
CA TYR A 165 11.72 11.46 15.14
C TYR A 165 13.11 12.02 14.81
N GLY A 166 14.15 11.18 14.90
CA GLY A 166 15.56 11.59 14.78
C GLY A 166 16.10 12.23 16.06
N GLU A 167 17.42 12.49 16.10
CA GLU A 167 18.09 13.24 17.19
C GLU A 167 17.82 12.68 18.60
N GLY A 168 17.61 11.37 18.72
CA GLY A 168 17.27 10.70 20.00
C GLY A 168 15.82 10.87 20.46
N LEU A 169 14.99 11.62 19.72
CA LEU A 169 13.56 11.78 20.01
C LEU A 169 12.80 10.51 19.70
N GLN A 170 12.29 9.85 20.74
CA GLN A 170 11.53 8.62 20.65
C GLN A 170 10.34 8.64 21.60
N CYS A 171 9.27 7.94 21.24
CA CYS A 171 8.10 7.73 22.10
C CYS A 171 7.37 6.44 21.73
N GLY A 172 6.49 5.99 22.62
CA GLY A 172 5.79 4.70 22.49
C GLY A 172 6.56 3.53 23.10
N ASP A 173 6.11 2.31 22.82
CA ASP A 173 6.69 1.09 23.40
C ASP A 173 8.01 0.74 22.67
N PRO A 174 9.17 0.74 23.36
CA PRO A 174 10.44 0.35 22.76
C PRO A 174 10.51 -1.13 22.33
N ASN A 175 9.59 -1.97 22.80
CA ASN A 175 9.49 -3.39 22.42
C ASN A 175 8.48 -3.63 21.28
N SER A 176 7.84 -2.59 20.76
CA SER A 176 6.93 -2.74 19.62
C SER A 176 7.67 -3.36 18.43
N PRO A 177 7.11 -4.39 17.77
CA PRO A 177 7.70 -4.96 16.55
C PRO A 177 7.63 -3.98 15.37
N VAL A 178 6.80 -2.94 15.47
CA VAL A 178 6.66 -1.89 14.46
C VAL A 178 7.30 -0.62 14.98
N ARG A 179 8.36 -0.19 14.30
CA ARG A 179 9.03 1.09 14.52
C ARG A 179 8.78 2.02 13.34
N ILE A 180 8.15 3.16 13.62
CA ILE A 180 7.87 4.20 12.62
C ILE A 180 8.92 5.30 12.76
N GLU A 181 9.65 5.53 11.67
CA GLU A 181 10.66 6.58 11.58
C GLU A 181 10.11 7.80 10.86
N CYS A 182 10.35 8.99 11.41
CA CYS A 182 9.94 10.26 10.84
C CYS A 182 11.11 11.25 10.91
N LEU A 183 11.47 11.83 9.77
CA LEU A 183 12.44 12.92 9.74
C LEU A 183 11.71 14.25 9.92
N LEU A 184 12.01 14.96 11.01
CA LEU A 184 11.56 16.34 11.19
C LEU A 184 12.34 17.27 10.27
N ARG A 185 11.63 18.18 9.59
CA ARG A 185 12.22 19.20 8.71
C ARG A 185 11.84 20.59 9.19
N GLY A 186 12.82 21.49 9.25
CA GLY A 186 12.68 22.85 9.78
C GLY A 186 12.99 22.95 11.28
N GLU A 187 12.84 24.16 11.82
CA GLU A 187 13.23 24.47 13.21
C GLU A 187 12.15 24.11 14.22
N LYS A 188 10.88 24.21 13.84
CA LYS A 188 9.75 23.91 14.73
C LYS A 188 9.74 22.43 15.08
N ARG A 189 9.56 22.11 16.36
CA ARG A 189 9.40 20.75 16.85
C ARG A 189 7.94 20.52 17.23
N PRO A 190 7.30 19.44 16.76
CA PRO A 190 5.93 19.14 17.12
C PRO A 190 5.86 18.67 18.59
N PRO A 191 4.71 18.77 19.26
CA PRO A 191 4.57 18.25 20.61
C PRO A 191 4.69 16.72 20.57
N LEU A 192 5.72 16.19 21.22
CA LEU A 192 5.94 14.76 21.33
C LEU A 192 5.69 14.32 22.79
N PRO A 193 4.84 13.29 23.01
CA PRO A 193 4.54 12.82 24.35
C PRO A 193 5.76 12.16 25.01
N ARG A 194 5.95 12.40 26.31
CA ARG A 194 6.80 11.52 27.15
C ARG A 194 6.13 10.18 27.41
N GLN A 195 4.80 10.21 27.58
CA GLN A 195 3.95 9.04 27.72
C GLN A 195 2.80 9.19 26.72
N LEU A 196 2.52 8.15 25.94
CA LEU A 196 1.47 8.22 24.92
C LEU A 196 0.10 8.54 25.56
N PRO A 197 -0.74 9.34 24.88
CA PRO A 197 -2.12 9.56 25.31
C PRO A 197 -2.87 8.26 25.55
N ARG A 198 -3.62 8.19 26.66
CA ARG A 198 -4.42 7.02 27.00
C ARG A 198 -5.62 6.89 26.06
N ILE A 199 -5.81 5.70 25.49
CA ILE A 199 -7.00 5.36 24.71
C ILE A 199 -8.01 4.59 25.56
N THR A 200 -9.27 4.99 25.54
CA THR A 200 -10.38 4.28 26.22
C THR A 200 -11.18 3.38 25.29
N SER A 201 -11.35 3.77 24.03
CA SER A 201 -12.09 2.99 23.04
C SER A 201 -11.64 3.30 21.62
N ARG A 202 -11.87 2.35 20.71
CA ARG A 202 -11.58 2.46 19.28
C ARG A 202 -12.73 1.85 18.50
N ILE A 203 -13.19 2.56 17.48
CA ILE A 203 -14.21 2.08 16.55
C ILE A 203 -13.70 2.34 15.13
N GLY A 204 -13.56 1.29 14.35
CA GLY A 204 -13.30 1.37 12.91
C GLY A 204 -14.58 1.19 12.14
N ILE A 205 -14.81 2.04 11.14
CA ILE A 205 -15.93 1.96 10.21
C ILE A 205 -15.33 1.87 8.81
N ASP A 206 -15.55 0.76 8.12
CA ASP A 206 -15.11 0.58 6.74
C ASP A 206 -16.21 -0.10 5.93
N LEU A 207 -16.23 0.14 4.62
CA LEU A 207 -17.17 -0.50 3.69
C LEU A 207 -16.82 -1.97 3.44
N ASP A 208 -15.55 -2.33 3.59
CA ASP A 208 -15.02 -3.68 3.40
C ASP A 208 -13.92 -3.96 4.45
N PRO A 209 -14.27 -4.09 5.76
CA PRO A 209 -13.29 -4.28 6.82
C PRO A 209 -12.43 -5.53 6.60
N ILE A 210 -11.11 -5.40 6.74
CA ILE A 210 -10.19 -6.53 6.55
C ILE A 210 -9.96 -7.27 7.85
N ASP A 211 -10.33 -8.55 7.88
CA ASP A 211 -9.95 -9.46 8.95
C ASP A 211 -8.48 -9.91 8.79
N LEU A 212 -7.63 -9.45 9.70
CA LEU A 212 -6.21 -9.79 9.77
C LEU A 212 -5.93 -11.19 10.35
N ASN A 213 -6.94 -11.88 10.90
CA ASN A 213 -6.79 -13.28 11.31
C ASN A 213 -6.88 -14.24 10.11
N ASN A 214 -7.34 -13.75 8.96
CA ASN A 214 -7.37 -14.52 7.72
C ASN A 214 -6.02 -14.38 6.97
N PRO A 215 -5.24 -15.47 6.80
CA PRO A 215 -3.95 -15.42 6.14
C PRO A 215 -4.03 -14.98 4.67
N GLU A 216 -5.13 -15.24 3.97
CA GLU A 216 -5.32 -14.78 2.58
C GLU A 216 -5.47 -13.27 2.50
N ASN A 217 -6.12 -12.66 3.50
CA ASN A 217 -6.23 -11.20 3.58
C ASN A 217 -4.87 -10.56 3.88
N VAL A 218 -4.09 -11.16 4.77
CA VAL A 218 -2.71 -10.72 5.04
C VAL A 218 -1.87 -10.79 3.77
N GLN A 219 -1.95 -11.89 3.02
CA GLN A 219 -1.26 -12.01 1.73
C GLN A 219 -1.73 -10.97 0.71
N TRP A 220 -3.03 -10.68 0.63
CA TRP A 220 -3.54 -9.62 -0.23
C TRP A 220 -2.96 -8.25 0.13
N LEU A 221 -2.91 -7.92 1.43
CA LEU A 221 -2.29 -6.69 1.90
C LEU A 221 -0.80 -6.61 1.56
N ARG A 222 -0.07 -7.72 1.66
CA ARG A 222 1.34 -7.80 1.24
C ARG A 222 1.50 -7.60 -0.26
N ALA A 223 0.61 -8.17 -1.07
CA ALA A 223 0.63 -8.00 -2.53
C ALA A 223 0.40 -6.56 -2.99
N LEU A 224 -0.35 -5.77 -2.19
CA LEU A 224 -0.57 -4.34 -2.42
C LEU A 224 0.67 -3.47 -2.10
N VAL A 225 1.67 -4.01 -1.39
CA VAL A 225 2.95 -3.33 -1.19
C VAL A 225 3.78 -3.44 -2.45
N TRP A 226 4.28 -2.30 -2.94
CA TRP A 226 5.07 -2.28 -4.17
C TRP A 226 6.39 -3.05 -4.00
N PRO A 227 6.91 -3.69 -5.07
CA PRO A 227 8.02 -4.64 -4.96
C PRO A 227 9.28 -4.07 -4.30
N GLU A 228 9.59 -2.79 -4.51
CA GLU A 228 10.76 -2.11 -3.96
C GLU A 228 10.57 -1.62 -2.51
N GLN A 229 9.35 -1.68 -1.97
CA GLN A 229 9.05 -1.18 -0.63
C GLN A 229 9.22 -2.29 0.42
N GLU A 230 10.38 -2.95 0.42
CA GLU A 230 10.68 -4.12 1.25
C GLU A 230 10.46 -3.88 2.75
N LYS A 231 10.76 -2.67 3.24
CA LYS A 231 10.50 -2.30 4.64
C LYS A 231 9.02 -2.36 5.01
N ARG A 232 8.12 -2.07 4.07
CA ARG A 232 6.65 -2.10 4.28
C ARG A 232 6.07 -3.50 4.12
N ALA A 233 6.80 -4.42 3.47
CA ALA A 233 6.35 -5.79 3.20
C ALA A 233 6.69 -6.79 4.32
N LYS A 234 7.46 -6.34 5.34
CA LYS A 234 7.87 -7.10 6.53
C LYS A 234 6.85 -6.92 7.66
#